data_AF-A0A8B7BR05-F1
#
_entry.id   AF-A0A8B7BR05-F1
#
_cell.length_a   1.000
_cell.length_b   1.000
_cell.length_c   1.000
_cell.angle_alpha   90.00
_cell.angle_beta   90.00
_cell.angle_gamma   90.00
#
_symmetry.space_group_name_H-M   'P 1'
#
loop_
_entity.id
_entity.type
_entity.pdbx_description
1 polymer ?
#
loop_
_entity_poly.entity_id
_entity_poly.type
_entity_poly.pdbx_seq_one_letter_code
_entity_poly.pdbx_strand_id
1 'polypeptide(L)'
;MGLGSEEEEQRKEEEGTSLPPSPYRYNSPLVQVCLIGLVCFCCPGMFNALSGMGGGGQIHHEAANNANTALYTTFSVFGVLGGGIYNLLGPRLTLLAGCSTYVLYAGSFLSYNHSHRQPFVVFAGALLGVGAGLLWAGQGAIMTSYPPPRRKGSYISLFWAIFNLGGVIGGLIPFILNYHRKEAASVNDGTYIAFMCFMAAGAALSLAILPPAQVVRDDGTRATATTYSDVRTEAVEILKLFANWKMLLIVPAAWASNFFYTYQFNNVNGVIFTLRTKGLNNVFYWGAQMLGSFGIGYFLDFSFKSRRTRGLAGIGAVAVLGTGIWAGGLANQLRYTNGKWEDPLDFRDSGGRFAGPFVLYFSYGLLDAMFQSLCYWVIGALADDSETLSRYSGFYKGVQSAGAAVAWQIDNRKTPLLSQLVVNWSLTTVSYPLLVALVLLAVKDEDAAAEDGESKMPNPSALPASVVDGYDEQGEKSGKTG
;
A
#
# COMPACT_ATOMS: atom_id res chain seq x y z
N MET A 1 51.30 31.79 25.14
CA MET A 1 50.67 30.67 24.40
C MET A 1 49.34 30.38 25.07
N GLY A 2 48.24 30.94 24.57
CA GLY A 2 46.93 30.81 25.22
C GLY A 2 45.76 31.38 24.42
N LEU A 3 45.95 31.67 23.13
CA LEU A 3 44.90 32.26 22.27
C LEU A 3 44.30 31.24 21.28
N GLY A 4 44.86 30.02 21.17
CA GLY A 4 44.37 29.01 20.24
C GLY A 4 43.28 28.09 20.81
N SER A 5 43.17 27.95 22.13
CA SER A 5 42.18 27.07 22.76
C SER A 5 40.81 27.73 22.89
N GLU A 6 40.75 29.04 23.13
CA GLU A 6 39.47 29.77 23.21
C GLU A 6 38.83 29.97 21.83
N GLU A 7 39.61 30.13 20.75
CA GLU A 7 39.08 30.17 19.38
C GLU A 7 38.62 28.78 18.87
N GLU A 8 39.24 27.69 19.33
CA GLU A 8 38.77 26.32 19.04
C GLU A 8 37.55 25.92 19.89
N GLU A 9 37.44 26.37 21.13
CA GLU A 9 36.23 26.20 21.95
C GLU A 9 35.08 27.06 21.43
N GLN A 10 35.33 28.31 21.00
CA GLN A 10 34.30 29.15 20.37
C GLN A 10 33.86 28.60 19.00
N ARG A 11 34.76 28.02 18.19
CA ARG A 11 34.36 27.34 16.94
C ARG A 11 33.52 26.08 17.19
N LYS A 12 33.79 25.33 18.27
CA LYS A 12 32.99 24.16 18.64
C LYS A 12 31.65 24.53 19.29
N GLU A 13 31.56 25.66 19.98
CA GLU A 13 30.29 26.19 20.47
C GLU A 13 29.43 26.80 19.35
N GLU A 14 30.03 27.43 18.32
CA GLU A 14 29.30 27.95 17.16
C GLU A 14 28.74 26.85 16.23
N GLU A 15 29.36 25.67 16.16
CA GLU A 15 28.80 24.51 15.43
C GLU A 15 27.62 23.84 16.16
N GLY A 16 27.35 24.21 17.41
CA GLY A 16 26.34 23.59 18.28
C GLY A 16 24.95 24.24 18.31
N THR A 17 24.73 25.37 17.63
CA THR A 17 23.46 26.13 17.73
C THR A 17 22.90 26.56 16.36
N SER A 18 22.84 25.64 15.40
CA SER A 18 21.87 25.82 14.32
C SER A 18 20.46 25.54 14.86
N LEU A 19 19.60 26.55 14.90
CA LEU A 19 18.17 26.37 15.18
C LEU A 19 17.66 25.18 14.35
N PRO A 20 16.90 24.24 14.93
CA PRO A 20 16.41 23.08 14.18
C PRO A 20 15.70 23.60 12.93
N PRO A 21 16.15 23.20 11.74
CA PRO A 21 15.67 23.80 10.50
C PRO A 21 14.16 23.54 10.39
N SER A 22 13.37 24.60 10.14
CA SER A 22 11.91 24.56 10.17
C SER A 22 11.35 23.29 9.51
N PRO A 23 10.42 22.55 10.15
CA PRO A 23 9.91 21.29 9.61
C PRO A 23 9.17 21.46 8.27
N TYR A 24 8.76 22.69 7.92
CA TYR A 24 8.03 23.04 6.70
C TYR A 24 8.92 23.47 5.53
N ARG A 25 10.25 23.34 5.65
CA ARG A 25 11.15 23.59 4.51
C ARG A 25 10.96 22.54 3.42
N TYR A 26 11.11 22.98 2.16
CA TYR A 26 10.92 22.10 1.00
C TYR A 26 11.85 20.88 0.97
N ASN A 27 13.06 21.02 1.51
CA ASN A 27 14.03 19.93 1.64
C ASN A 27 13.86 19.11 2.92
N SER A 28 12.76 19.26 3.67
CA SER A 28 12.47 18.41 4.83
C SER A 28 11.87 17.08 4.41
N PRO A 29 12.10 16.01 5.19
CA PRO A 29 11.41 14.75 5.00
C PRO A 29 9.89 14.93 5.06
N LEU A 30 9.39 15.83 5.92
CA LEU A 30 7.95 16.01 6.15
C LEU A 30 7.27 16.53 4.89
N VAL A 31 7.81 17.59 4.29
CA VAL A 31 7.26 18.17 3.05
C VAL A 31 7.36 17.17 1.91
N GLN A 32 8.48 16.46 1.78
CA GLN A 32 8.65 15.46 0.72
C GLN A 32 7.69 14.26 0.87
N VAL A 33 7.42 13.81 2.11
CA VAL A 33 6.41 12.77 2.39
C VAL A 33 5.00 13.27 2.11
N CYS A 34 4.67 14.51 2.47
CA CYS A 34 3.40 15.12 2.09
C CYS A 34 3.25 15.24 0.57
N LEU A 35 4.32 15.62 -0.15
CA LEU A 35 4.31 15.72 -1.62
C LEU A 35 4.04 14.38 -2.28
N ILE A 36 4.74 13.30 -1.90
CA ILE A 36 4.45 11.96 -2.45
C ILE A 36 3.06 11.48 -2.04
N GLY A 37 2.59 11.83 -0.84
CA GLY A 37 1.20 11.60 -0.42
C GLY A 37 0.20 12.30 -1.34
N LEU A 38 0.43 13.57 -1.70
CA LEU A 38 -0.41 14.34 -2.63
C LEU A 38 -0.35 13.79 -4.06
N VAL A 39 0.83 13.36 -4.53
CA VAL A 39 0.97 12.67 -5.82
C VAL A 39 0.12 11.39 -5.83
N CYS A 40 0.19 10.60 -4.75
CA CYS A 40 -0.60 9.36 -4.61
C CYS A 40 -2.10 9.64 -4.46
N PHE A 41 -2.49 10.71 -3.76
CA PHE A 41 -3.86 11.21 -3.69
C PHE A 41 -4.41 11.51 -5.09
N CYS A 42 -3.62 12.21 -5.92
CA CYS A 42 -4.03 12.66 -7.26
C CYS A 42 -4.04 11.54 -8.31
N CYS A 43 -3.16 10.55 -8.21
CA CYS A 43 -3.03 9.50 -9.22
C CYS A 43 -3.73 8.19 -8.76
N PRO A 44 -3.09 7.32 -7.94
CA PRO A 44 -3.74 6.17 -7.31
C PRO A 44 -5.09 6.44 -6.64
N GLY A 45 -5.24 7.55 -5.90
CA GLY A 45 -6.50 7.90 -5.23
C GLY A 45 -7.65 8.14 -6.20
N MET A 46 -7.39 8.83 -7.31
CA MET A 46 -8.37 9.03 -8.38
C MET A 46 -8.67 7.72 -9.14
N PHE A 47 -7.68 6.85 -9.34
CA PHE A 47 -7.90 5.52 -9.91
C PHE A 47 -8.80 4.65 -9.01
N ASN A 48 -8.56 4.69 -7.71
CA ASN A 48 -9.37 4.00 -6.70
C ASN A 48 -10.81 4.52 -6.72
N ALA A 49 -10.99 5.84 -6.82
CA ALA A 49 -12.30 6.44 -6.97
C ALA A 49 -13.01 6.00 -8.26
N LEU A 50 -12.30 5.99 -9.39
CA LEU A 50 -12.84 5.56 -10.67
C LEU A 50 -13.26 4.08 -10.64
N SER A 51 -12.43 3.23 -10.06
CA SER A 51 -12.70 1.79 -9.92
C SER A 51 -13.85 1.50 -8.95
N GLY A 52 -13.93 2.24 -7.85
CA GLY A 52 -15.00 2.10 -6.85
C GLY A 52 -16.39 2.45 -7.35
N MET A 53 -16.52 3.16 -8.48
CA MET A 53 -17.81 3.36 -9.15
C MET A 53 -18.37 2.11 -9.84
N GLY A 54 -17.59 1.03 -9.95
CA GLY A 54 -17.95 -0.16 -10.71
C GLY A 54 -17.77 0.05 -12.22
N GLY A 55 -17.15 -0.91 -12.90
CA GLY A 55 -16.91 -0.86 -14.34
C GLY A 55 -16.11 0.37 -14.81
N GLY A 56 -15.32 1.01 -13.93
CA GLY A 56 -14.65 2.27 -14.25
C GLY A 56 -15.60 3.44 -14.52
N GLY A 57 -16.85 3.37 -14.02
CA GLY A 57 -17.89 4.35 -14.34
C GLY A 57 -18.69 4.04 -15.60
N GLN A 58 -18.50 2.86 -16.20
CA GLN A 58 -19.23 2.40 -17.37
C GLN A 58 -20.42 1.51 -17.00
N ILE A 59 -21.45 1.50 -17.85
CA ILE A 59 -22.60 0.59 -17.71
C ILE A 59 -22.16 -0.86 -17.95
N HIS A 60 -21.32 -1.07 -18.96
CA HIS A 60 -20.74 -2.38 -19.26
C HIS A 60 -19.35 -2.49 -18.65
N HIS A 61 -19.18 -3.45 -17.75
CA HIS A 61 -17.94 -3.62 -17.01
C HIS A 61 -16.81 -4.27 -17.83
N GLU A 62 -17.10 -4.86 -18.99
CA GLU A 62 -16.13 -5.66 -19.77
C GLU A 62 -14.84 -4.91 -20.11
N ALA A 63 -14.95 -3.68 -20.61
CA ALA A 63 -13.78 -2.85 -20.95
C ALA A 63 -12.91 -2.60 -19.72
N ALA A 64 -13.52 -2.26 -18.59
CA ALA A 64 -12.82 -2.01 -17.34
C ALA A 64 -12.24 -3.29 -16.72
N ASN A 65 -12.94 -4.41 -16.81
CA ASN A 65 -12.48 -5.69 -16.31
C ASN A 65 -11.25 -6.17 -17.10
N ASN A 66 -11.29 -6.07 -18.44
CA ASN A 66 -10.16 -6.41 -19.28
C ASN A 66 -8.96 -5.47 -19.04
N ALA A 67 -9.21 -4.17 -18.87
CA ALA A 67 -8.15 -3.21 -18.56
C ALA A 67 -7.52 -3.43 -17.18
N ASN A 68 -8.32 -3.70 -16.14
CA ASN A 68 -7.81 -4.04 -14.81
C ASN A 68 -7.07 -5.37 -14.81
N THR A 69 -7.54 -6.37 -15.57
CA THR A 69 -6.81 -7.63 -15.76
C THR A 69 -5.41 -7.36 -16.33
N ALA A 70 -5.34 -6.57 -17.40
CA ALA A 70 -4.07 -6.21 -18.03
C ALA A 70 -3.16 -5.43 -17.06
N LEU A 71 -3.73 -4.47 -16.32
CA LEU A 71 -3.05 -3.68 -15.29
C LEU A 71 -2.43 -4.57 -14.23
N TYR A 72 -3.22 -5.42 -13.57
CA TYR A 72 -2.69 -6.24 -12.46
C TYR A 72 -1.72 -7.32 -12.96
N THR A 73 -1.88 -7.80 -14.19
CA THR A 73 -0.92 -8.70 -14.83
C THR A 73 0.42 -8.02 -15.04
N THR A 74 0.46 -6.83 -15.67
CA THR A 74 1.72 -6.11 -15.88
C THR A 74 2.30 -5.59 -14.57
N PHE A 75 1.46 -5.18 -13.62
CA PHE A 75 1.90 -4.73 -12.30
C PHE A 75 2.59 -5.85 -11.51
N SER A 76 2.13 -7.11 -11.62
CA SER A 76 2.78 -8.24 -10.97
C SER A 76 4.24 -8.45 -11.43
N VAL A 77 4.53 -8.12 -12.69
CA VAL A 77 5.88 -8.21 -13.29
C VAL A 77 6.69 -6.95 -12.97
N PHE A 78 6.15 -5.78 -13.29
CA PHE A 78 6.84 -4.50 -13.15
C PHE A 78 6.92 -3.99 -11.72
N GLY A 79 6.17 -4.55 -10.78
CA GLY A 79 6.36 -4.33 -9.34
C GLY A 79 7.74 -4.82 -8.86
N VAL A 80 8.26 -5.91 -9.43
CA VAL A 80 9.63 -6.39 -9.15
C VAL A 80 10.68 -5.59 -9.93
N LEU A 81 10.42 -5.32 -11.21
CA LEU A 81 11.35 -4.58 -12.07
C LEU A 81 11.46 -3.08 -11.69
N GLY A 82 10.44 -2.53 -11.01
CA GLY A 82 10.33 -1.12 -10.69
C GLY A 82 11.48 -0.59 -9.84
N GLY A 83 12.01 -1.39 -8.91
CA GLY A 83 13.18 -1.02 -8.11
C GLY A 83 14.45 -0.82 -8.94
N GLY A 84 14.68 -1.67 -9.94
CA GLY A 84 15.81 -1.51 -10.86
C GLY A 84 15.67 -0.30 -11.79
N ILE A 85 14.45 -0.06 -12.28
CA ILE A 85 14.17 1.13 -13.10
C ILE A 85 14.36 2.40 -12.26
N TYR A 86 13.94 2.37 -10.99
CA TYR A 86 14.18 3.46 -10.04
C TYR A 86 15.67 3.75 -9.85
N ASN A 87 16.51 2.72 -9.72
CA ASN A 87 17.96 2.90 -9.61
C ASN A 87 18.55 3.62 -10.83
N LEU A 88 18.02 3.36 -12.04
CA LEU A 88 18.51 3.95 -13.29
C LEU A 88 17.99 5.38 -13.52
N LEU A 89 16.69 5.61 -13.34
CA LEU A 89 16.02 6.87 -13.68
C LEU A 89 15.97 7.87 -12.52
N GLY A 90 16.17 7.40 -11.29
CA GLY A 90 15.98 8.17 -10.08
C GLY A 90 14.51 8.49 -9.78
N PRO A 91 14.22 9.15 -8.63
CA PRO A 91 12.85 9.32 -8.14
C PRO A 91 11.96 10.17 -9.06
N ARG A 92 12.48 11.29 -9.59
CA ARG A 92 11.67 12.24 -10.38
C ARG A 92 11.12 11.63 -11.66
N LEU A 93 12.00 11.06 -12.48
CA LEU A 93 11.62 10.50 -13.77
C LEU A 93 10.80 9.22 -13.61
N THR A 94 11.14 8.39 -12.62
CA THR A 94 10.37 7.18 -12.29
C THR A 94 8.93 7.52 -11.91
N LEU A 95 8.74 8.50 -11.02
CA LEU A 95 7.40 8.92 -10.59
C LEU A 95 6.63 9.65 -11.68
N LEU A 96 7.27 10.50 -12.47
CA LEU A 96 6.63 11.18 -13.60
C LEU A 96 6.12 10.16 -14.64
N ALA A 97 6.98 9.21 -15.03
CA ALA A 97 6.62 8.15 -15.97
C ALA A 97 5.46 7.32 -15.40
N GLY A 98 5.54 6.94 -14.13
CA GLY A 98 4.48 6.19 -13.44
C GLY A 98 3.14 6.94 -13.41
N CYS A 99 3.12 8.18 -12.93
CA CYS A 99 1.91 8.99 -12.80
C CYS A 99 1.27 9.33 -14.14
N SER A 100 2.06 9.54 -15.20
CA SER A 100 1.54 9.87 -16.54
C SER A 100 0.62 8.77 -17.09
N THR A 101 0.88 7.50 -16.72
CA THR A 101 0.03 6.37 -17.16
C THR A 101 -1.39 6.40 -16.57
N TYR A 102 -1.57 6.99 -15.37
CA TYR A 102 -2.89 7.15 -14.75
C TYR A 102 -3.75 8.12 -15.58
N VAL A 103 -3.16 9.21 -16.07
CA VAL A 103 -3.83 10.19 -16.94
C VAL A 103 -4.31 9.51 -18.23
N LEU A 104 -3.45 8.68 -18.84
CA LEU A 104 -3.81 7.94 -20.06
C LEU A 104 -4.95 6.96 -19.80
N TYR A 105 -4.95 6.26 -18.66
CA TYR A 105 -6.01 5.34 -18.27
C TYR A 105 -7.35 6.06 -18.15
N ALA A 106 -7.44 7.18 -17.43
CA ALA A 106 -8.67 7.97 -17.34
C ALA A 106 -9.12 8.51 -18.71
N GLY A 107 -8.17 9.01 -19.51
CA GLY A 107 -8.45 9.48 -20.89
C GLY A 107 -8.93 8.37 -21.82
N SER A 108 -8.52 7.13 -21.60
CA SER A 108 -9.00 5.98 -22.38
C SER A 108 -10.49 5.70 -22.17
N PHE A 109 -11.01 5.89 -20.94
CA PHE A 109 -12.44 5.78 -20.67
C PHE A 109 -13.25 6.94 -21.25
N LEU A 110 -12.69 8.15 -21.26
CA LEU A 110 -13.30 9.27 -21.98
C LEU A 110 -13.40 8.97 -23.48
N SER A 111 -12.34 8.45 -24.09
CA SER A 111 -12.39 8.01 -25.50
C SER A 111 -13.39 6.87 -25.71
N TYR A 112 -13.48 5.93 -24.76
CA TYR A 112 -14.43 4.82 -24.79
C TYR A 112 -15.89 5.28 -24.71
N ASN A 113 -16.19 6.35 -23.95
CA ASN A 113 -17.52 6.96 -23.89
C ASN A 113 -18.03 7.37 -25.28
N HIS A 114 -17.14 7.80 -26.18
CA HIS A 114 -17.52 8.25 -27.53
C HIS A 114 -17.32 7.19 -28.61
N SER A 115 -16.27 6.37 -28.48
CA SER A 115 -15.83 5.45 -29.54
C SER A 115 -16.25 4.01 -29.31
N HIS A 116 -16.55 3.63 -28.06
CA HIS A 116 -16.82 2.25 -27.62
C HIS A 116 -15.74 1.20 -28.02
N ARG A 117 -14.51 1.65 -28.29
CA ARG A 117 -13.37 0.80 -28.70
C ARG A 117 -12.60 0.32 -27.47
N GLN A 118 -12.73 -0.96 -27.13
CA GLN A 118 -12.03 -1.57 -25.99
C GLN A 118 -10.49 -1.61 -26.08
N PRO A 119 -9.84 -1.83 -27.25
CA PRO A 119 -8.40 -2.05 -27.31
C PRO A 119 -7.57 -0.92 -26.67
N PHE A 120 -8.01 0.33 -26.82
CA PHE A 120 -7.31 1.47 -26.23
C PHE A 120 -7.36 1.45 -24.70
N VAL A 121 -8.51 1.12 -24.12
CA VAL A 121 -8.69 1.00 -22.66
C VAL A 121 -7.84 -0.13 -22.09
N VAL A 122 -7.81 -1.28 -22.77
CA VAL A 122 -7.00 -2.43 -22.35
C VAL A 122 -5.51 -2.12 -22.42
N PHE A 123 -5.06 -1.49 -23.51
CA PHE A 123 -3.67 -1.05 -23.64
C PHE A 123 -3.28 -0.03 -22.57
N ALA A 124 -4.14 0.96 -22.31
CA ALA A 124 -3.92 1.94 -21.26
C ALA A 124 -3.87 1.29 -19.87
N GLY A 125 -4.70 0.26 -19.61
CA GLY A 125 -4.64 -0.55 -18.40
C GLY A 125 -3.31 -1.30 -18.25
N ALA A 126 -2.84 -1.96 -19.33
CA ALA A 126 -1.54 -2.63 -19.34
C ALA A 126 -0.39 -1.66 -19.03
N LEU A 127 -0.39 -0.48 -19.66
CA LEU A 127 0.62 0.55 -19.43
C LEU A 127 0.52 1.14 -18.01
N LEU A 128 -0.69 1.29 -17.49
CA LEU A 128 -0.92 1.70 -16.11
C LEU A 128 -0.32 0.70 -15.11
N GLY A 129 -0.38 -0.61 -15.36
CA GLY A 129 0.26 -1.58 -14.47
C GLY A 129 1.80 -1.47 -14.46
N VAL A 130 2.41 -1.13 -15.60
CA VAL A 130 3.84 -0.76 -15.66
C VAL A 130 4.10 0.50 -14.83
N GLY A 131 3.30 1.54 -15.04
CA GLY A 131 3.44 2.81 -14.33
C GLY A 131 3.17 2.70 -12.82
N ALA A 132 2.26 1.82 -12.40
CA ALA A 132 2.02 1.50 -11.00
C ALA A 132 3.25 0.84 -10.35
N GLY A 133 3.91 -0.08 -11.06
CA GLY A 133 5.20 -0.65 -10.63
C GLY A 133 6.25 0.42 -10.34
N LEU A 134 6.40 1.38 -11.24
CA LEU A 134 7.32 2.50 -11.07
C LEU A 134 6.91 3.43 -9.92
N LEU A 135 5.63 3.79 -9.84
CA LEU A 135 5.10 4.69 -8.82
C LEU A 135 5.33 4.11 -7.42
N TRP A 136 4.96 2.85 -7.21
CA TRP A 136 5.09 2.21 -5.90
C TRP A 136 6.55 1.94 -5.53
N ALA A 137 7.43 1.63 -6.49
CA ALA A 137 8.85 1.55 -6.24
C ALA A 137 9.45 2.91 -5.81
N GLY A 138 9.07 4.00 -6.49
CA GLY A 138 9.51 5.35 -6.13
C GLY A 138 8.97 5.80 -4.77
N GLN A 139 7.69 5.54 -4.51
CA GLN A 139 7.04 5.83 -3.23
C GLN A 139 7.69 5.04 -2.08
N GLY A 140 7.93 3.75 -2.27
CA GLY A 140 8.59 2.90 -1.29
C GLY A 140 10.01 3.35 -0.96
N ALA A 141 10.77 3.80 -1.96
CA ALA A 141 12.11 4.35 -1.75
C ALA A 141 12.06 5.61 -0.88
N ILE A 142 11.13 6.53 -1.15
CA ILE A 142 10.97 7.78 -0.40
C ILE A 142 10.57 7.49 1.06
N MET A 143 9.63 6.56 1.29
CA MET A 143 9.18 6.21 2.64
C MET A 143 10.26 5.52 3.49
N THR A 144 11.18 4.79 2.85
CA THR A 144 12.24 4.09 3.57
C THR A 144 13.45 4.97 3.85
N SER A 145 13.78 5.89 2.93
CA SER A 145 15.00 6.72 3.01
C SER A 145 14.84 8.08 3.67
N TYR A 146 13.71 8.78 3.48
CA TYR A 146 13.59 10.18 3.89
C TYR A 146 13.29 10.33 5.39
N PRO A 147 12.31 9.60 5.96
CA PRO A 147 11.98 9.76 7.37
C PRO A 147 13.14 9.34 8.29
N PRO A 148 13.33 10.03 9.43
CA PRO A 148 14.30 9.62 10.43
C PRO A 148 13.88 8.29 11.08
N PRO A 149 14.81 7.38 11.44
CA PRO A 149 14.50 6.04 11.95
C PRO A 149 13.47 6.02 13.09
N ARG A 150 13.59 6.95 14.05
CA ARG A 150 12.72 7.04 15.24
C ARG A 150 11.28 7.49 14.94
N ARG A 151 11.01 8.09 13.77
CA ARG A 151 9.67 8.59 13.40
C ARG A 151 9.10 7.95 12.13
N LYS A 152 9.74 6.92 11.56
CA LYS A 152 9.30 6.26 10.30
C LYS A 152 7.80 5.94 10.29
N GLY A 153 7.27 5.36 11.37
CA GLY A 153 5.85 5.00 11.48
C GLY A 153 4.88 6.19 11.34
N SER A 154 5.20 7.34 11.94
CA SER A 154 4.36 8.55 11.84
C SER A 154 4.32 9.10 10.42
N TYR A 155 5.44 9.07 9.71
CA TYR A 155 5.52 9.51 8.32
C TYR A 155 4.76 8.58 7.37
N ILE A 156 4.87 7.25 7.59
CA ILE A 156 4.08 6.26 6.85
C ILE A 156 2.59 6.48 7.09
N SER A 157 2.17 6.69 8.34
CA SER A 157 0.76 6.95 8.67
C SER A 157 0.24 8.22 8.02
N LEU A 158 1.04 9.30 8.01
CA LEU A 158 0.71 10.55 7.33
C LEU A 158 0.52 10.36 5.82
N PHE A 159 1.43 9.63 5.18
CA PHE A 159 1.31 9.29 3.76
C PHE A 159 0.00 8.57 3.46
N TRP A 160 -0.32 7.52 4.22
CA TRP A 160 -1.54 6.73 4.01
C TRP A 160 -2.81 7.54 4.27
N ALA A 161 -2.80 8.46 5.24
CA ALA A 161 -3.90 9.37 5.47
C ALA A 161 -4.14 10.29 4.27
N ILE A 162 -3.09 10.90 3.70
CA ILE A 162 -3.21 11.76 2.51
C ILE A 162 -3.65 10.94 1.30
N PHE A 163 -3.04 9.77 1.06
CA PHE A 163 -3.39 8.91 -0.07
C PHE A 163 -4.87 8.49 -0.04
N ASN A 164 -5.37 8.00 1.09
CA ASN A 164 -6.76 7.53 1.21
C ASN A 164 -7.78 8.66 1.10
N LEU A 165 -7.42 9.88 1.52
CA LEU A 165 -8.24 11.07 1.27
C LEU A 165 -8.49 11.28 -0.24
N GLY A 166 -7.59 10.78 -1.10
CA GLY A 166 -7.76 10.80 -2.57
C GLY A 166 -8.96 9.97 -3.01
N GLY A 167 -9.17 8.79 -2.42
CA GLY A 167 -10.36 7.98 -2.67
C GLY A 167 -11.66 8.68 -2.22
N VAL A 168 -11.61 9.35 -1.06
CA VAL A 168 -12.74 10.12 -0.51
C VAL A 168 -13.11 11.30 -1.42
N ILE A 169 -12.15 12.18 -1.74
CA ILE A 169 -12.39 13.33 -2.62
C ILE A 169 -12.74 12.87 -4.03
N GLY A 170 -12.06 11.85 -4.53
CA GLY A 170 -12.34 11.27 -5.85
C GLY A 170 -13.74 10.67 -5.94
N GLY A 171 -14.32 10.16 -4.85
CA GLY A 171 -15.72 9.72 -4.78
C GLY A 171 -16.73 10.89 -4.75
N LEU A 172 -16.34 12.05 -4.19
CA LEU A 172 -17.18 13.26 -4.18
C LEU A 172 -17.33 13.89 -5.57
N ILE A 173 -16.31 13.82 -6.43
CA ILE A 173 -16.35 14.35 -7.81
C ILE A 173 -17.55 13.79 -8.60
N PRO A 174 -17.69 12.46 -8.81
CA PRO A 174 -18.82 11.90 -9.53
C PRO A 174 -20.14 12.12 -8.80
N PHE A 175 -20.15 12.12 -7.46
CA PHE A 175 -21.35 12.41 -6.68
C PHE A 175 -21.91 13.80 -6.98
N ILE A 176 -21.07 14.84 -6.98
CA ILE A 176 -21.46 16.23 -7.26
C ILE A 176 -21.80 16.41 -8.74
N LEU A 177 -20.93 15.95 -9.64
CA LEU A 177 -21.08 16.17 -11.08
C LEU A 177 -22.25 15.37 -11.70
N ASN A 178 -22.66 14.28 -11.05
CA ASN A 178 -23.81 13.48 -11.49
C ASN A 178 -25.01 13.58 -10.52
N TYR A 179 -25.02 14.57 -9.63
CA TYR A 179 -26.05 14.71 -8.59
C TYR A 179 -27.49 14.77 -9.13
N HIS A 180 -27.67 15.45 -10.26
CA HIS A 180 -28.97 15.62 -10.93
C HIS A 180 -29.30 14.51 -11.95
N ARG A 181 -28.36 13.60 -12.25
CA ARG A 181 -28.58 12.51 -13.20
C ARG A 181 -29.18 11.31 -12.48
N LYS A 182 -30.42 10.96 -12.85
CA LYS A 182 -31.18 9.84 -12.29
C LYS A 182 -31.15 8.57 -13.15
N GLU A 183 -30.79 8.69 -14.42
CA GLU A 183 -30.74 7.55 -15.34
C GLU A 183 -29.46 6.71 -15.16
N ALA A 184 -29.56 5.42 -15.47
CA ALA A 184 -28.43 4.51 -15.53
C ALA A 184 -27.55 4.82 -16.76
N ALA A 185 -26.77 5.89 -16.66
CA ALA A 185 -25.83 6.34 -17.69
C ALA A 185 -24.39 6.05 -17.26
N SER A 186 -23.47 6.00 -18.24
CA SER A 186 -22.05 6.09 -17.94
C SER A 186 -21.74 7.42 -17.27
N VAL A 187 -20.64 7.45 -16.53
CA VAL A 187 -20.06 8.66 -15.97
C VAL A 187 -19.89 9.70 -17.08
N ASN A 188 -20.28 10.95 -16.79
CA ASN A 188 -20.18 12.03 -17.76
C ASN A 188 -18.72 12.38 -18.10
N ASP A 189 -18.52 12.97 -19.26
CA ASP A 189 -17.19 13.37 -19.74
C ASP A 189 -16.52 14.35 -18.77
N GLY A 190 -17.29 15.24 -18.15
CA GLY A 190 -16.79 16.18 -17.13
C GLY A 190 -16.12 15.50 -15.94
N THR A 191 -16.61 14.34 -15.51
CA THR A 191 -15.99 13.57 -14.42
C THR A 191 -14.67 12.94 -14.87
N TYR A 192 -14.60 12.37 -16.08
CA TYR A 192 -13.33 11.85 -16.61
C TYR A 192 -12.30 12.96 -16.81
N ILE A 193 -12.72 14.11 -17.34
CA ILE A 193 -11.86 15.30 -17.49
C ILE A 193 -11.37 15.77 -16.12
N ALA A 194 -12.24 15.83 -15.10
CA ALA A 194 -11.84 16.19 -13.75
C ALA A 194 -10.77 15.22 -13.21
N PHE A 195 -10.96 13.90 -13.36
CA PHE A 195 -9.95 12.91 -12.98
C PHE A 195 -8.65 13.10 -13.73
N MET A 196 -8.69 13.34 -15.05
CA MET A 196 -7.50 13.62 -15.86
C MET A 196 -6.75 14.86 -15.37
N CYS A 197 -7.46 15.95 -15.02
CA CYS A 197 -6.85 17.17 -14.49
C CYS A 197 -6.14 16.91 -13.15
N PHE A 198 -6.78 16.19 -12.22
CA PHE A 198 -6.15 15.81 -10.95
C PHE A 198 -4.93 14.91 -11.17
N MET A 199 -5.05 13.87 -11.99
CA MET A 199 -3.95 12.96 -12.29
C MET A 199 -2.79 13.67 -12.99
N ALA A 200 -3.07 14.61 -13.92
CA ALA A 200 -2.04 15.40 -14.59
C ALA A 200 -1.35 16.37 -13.63
N ALA A 201 -2.10 17.00 -12.72
CA ALA A 201 -1.53 17.81 -11.65
C ALA A 201 -0.65 16.95 -10.71
N GLY A 202 -1.07 15.73 -10.37
CA GLY A 202 -0.27 14.77 -9.62
C GLY A 202 1.03 14.39 -10.33
N ALA A 203 0.96 14.12 -11.64
CA ALA A 203 2.15 13.85 -12.46
C ALA A 203 3.10 15.05 -12.49
N ALA A 204 2.60 16.28 -12.66
CA ALA A 204 3.41 17.49 -12.59
C ALA A 204 4.03 17.70 -11.19
N LEU A 205 3.26 17.46 -10.12
CA LEU A 205 3.75 17.54 -8.74
C LEU A 205 4.88 16.55 -8.44
N SER A 206 4.92 15.40 -9.13
CA SER A 206 6.01 14.44 -8.97
C SER A 206 7.39 15.01 -9.36
N LEU A 207 7.44 16.03 -10.22
CA LEU A 207 8.68 16.74 -10.56
C LEU A 207 9.25 17.54 -9.39
N ALA A 208 8.40 17.96 -8.45
CA ALA A 208 8.79 18.65 -7.22
C ALA A 208 9.36 17.71 -6.16
N ILE A 209 9.40 16.40 -6.41
CA ILE A 209 10.05 15.48 -5.49
C ILE A 209 11.57 15.63 -5.62
N LEU A 210 12.23 15.89 -4.50
CA LEU A 210 13.67 16.02 -4.44
C LEU A 210 14.34 14.65 -4.43
N PRO A 211 15.54 14.49 -5.00
CA PRO A 211 16.33 13.28 -4.83
C PRO A 211 16.83 13.16 -3.38
N PRO A 212 17.13 11.93 -2.88
CA PRO A 212 17.54 11.70 -1.49
C PRO A 212 18.69 12.60 -1.04
N ALA A 213 19.70 12.81 -1.90
CA ALA A 213 20.87 13.64 -1.61
C ALA A 213 20.54 15.10 -1.26
N GLN A 214 19.39 15.62 -1.72
CA GLN A 214 18.96 17.00 -1.47
C GLN A 214 18.00 17.11 -0.26
N VAL A 215 17.57 15.99 0.30
CA VAL A 215 16.71 15.96 1.50
C VAL A 215 17.60 15.92 2.72
N VAL A 216 17.46 16.95 3.56
CA VAL A 216 18.17 17.07 4.84
C VAL A 216 17.15 16.79 5.92
N ARG A 217 17.45 15.94 6.91
CA ARG A 217 16.58 15.61 8.05
C ARG A 217 16.68 16.68 9.14
N ASP A 218 15.81 16.60 10.14
CA ASP A 218 15.74 17.60 11.22
C ASP A 218 17.00 17.60 12.10
N ASP A 219 17.75 16.50 12.10
CA ASP A 219 19.05 16.35 12.76
C ASP A 219 20.24 16.80 11.90
N GLY A 220 19.99 17.42 10.73
CA GLY A 220 21.03 17.86 9.79
C GLY A 220 21.60 16.75 8.91
N THR A 221 21.27 15.48 9.13
CA THR A 221 21.73 14.36 8.30
C THR A 221 21.04 14.35 6.95
N ARG A 222 21.69 13.88 5.88
CA ARG A 222 21.06 13.73 4.56
C ARG A 222 20.34 12.40 4.43
N ALA A 223 19.26 12.37 3.64
CA ALA A 223 18.61 11.12 3.30
C ALA A 223 19.56 10.25 2.46
N THR A 224 19.70 8.99 2.88
CA THR A 224 20.53 8.02 2.17
C THR A 224 19.79 7.55 0.94
N ALA A 225 20.46 7.49 -0.21
CA ALA A 225 19.82 6.94 -1.40
C ALA A 225 19.47 5.47 -1.16
N THR A 226 18.21 5.10 -1.42
CA THR A 226 17.83 3.69 -1.47
C THR A 226 18.40 3.11 -2.76
N THR A 227 19.44 2.30 -2.64
CA THR A 227 19.90 1.42 -3.72
C THR A 227 19.08 0.14 -3.63
N TYR A 228 18.20 -0.07 -4.60
CA TYR A 228 17.61 -1.40 -4.74
C TYR A 228 18.69 -2.38 -5.19
N SER A 229 18.62 -3.63 -4.74
CA SER A 229 19.52 -4.68 -5.21
C SER A 229 19.32 -4.92 -6.70
N ASP A 230 20.27 -5.63 -7.33
CA ASP A 230 20.14 -6.04 -8.73
C ASP A 230 18.78 -6.72 -8.97
N VAL A 231 18.09 -6.30 -10.03
CA VAL A 231 16.75 -6.82 -10.38
C VAL A 231 16.75 -8.34 -10.49
N ARG A 232 17.84 -8.92 -11.02
CA ARG A 232 18.01 -10.37 -11.13
C ARG A 232 18.04 -11.02 -9.75
N THR A 233 18.77 -10.44 -8.81
CA THR A 233 18.86 -10.94 -7.44
C THR A 233 17.50 -10.84 -6.75
N GLU A 234 16.83 -9.70 -6.80
CA GLU A 234 15.49 -9.55 -6.21
C GLU A 234 14.47 -10.48 -6.85
N ALA A 235 14.48 -10.65 -8.18
CA ALA A 235 13.59 -11.60 -8.85
C ALA A 235 13.86 -13.04 -8.41
N VAL A 236 15.12 -13.46 -8.29
CA VAL A 236 15.48 -14.79 -7.82
C VAL A 236 15.09 -15.00 -6.36
N GLU A 237 15.35 -14.02 -5.49
CA GLU A 237 14.97 -14.11 -4.07
C GLU A 237 13.46 -14.15 -3.88
N ILE A 238 12.69 -13.34 -4.62
CA ILE A 238 11.23 -13.40 -4.62
C ILE A 238 10.74 -14.76 -5.15
N LEU A 239 11.36 -15.31 -6.21
CA LEU A 239 11.01 -16.62 -6.72
C LEU A 239 11.26 -17.74 -5.69
N LYS A 240 12.35 -17.66 -4.92
CA LYS A 240 12.61 -18.60 -3.82
C LYS A 240 11.52 -18.53 -2.73
N LEU A 241 10.85 -17.39 -2.55
CA LEU A 241 9.74 -17.28 -1.58
C LEU A 241 8.54 -18.17 -1.96
N PHE A 242 8.36 -18.54 -3.23
CA PHE A 242 7.34 -19.52 -3.62
C PHE A 242 7.64 -20.94 -3.13
N ALA A 243 8.87 -21.22 -2.67
CA ALA A 243 9.23 -22.48 -2.01
C ALA A 243 9.28 -22.35 -0.47
N ASN A 244 9.12 -21.15 0.08
CA ASN A 244 9.18 -20.92 1.52
C ASN A 244 7.84 -21.27 2.17
N TRP A 245 7.85 -22.25 3.08
CA TRP A 245 6.65 -22.72 3.77
C TRP A 245 5.90 -21.59 4.51
N LYS A 246 6.60 -20.60 5.08
CA LYS A 246 5.98 -19.45 5.76
C LYS A 246 5.15 -18.61 4.79
N MET A 247 5.72 -18.37 3.61
CA MET A 247 5.09 -17.55 2.58
C MET A 247 3.94 -18.29 1.89
N LEU A 248 4.07 -19.61 1.71
CA LEU A 248 2.99 -20.46 1.18
C LEU A 248 1.74 -20.44 2.06
N LEU A 249 1.88 -20.31 3.39
CA LEU A 249 0.73 -20.14 4.29
C LEU A 249 0.05 -18.77 4.14
N ILE A 250 0.78 -17.74 3.68
CA ILE A 250 0.23 -16.39 3.41
C ILE A 250 -0.44 -16.32 2.03
N VAL A 251 -0.10 -17.20 1.07
CA VAL A 251 -0.60 -17.14 -0.31
C VAL A 251 -2.13 -17.02 -0.38
N PRO A 252 -2.94 -17.81 0.35
CA PRO A 252 -4.40 -17.67 0.27
C PRO A 252 -4.90 -16.31 0.76
N ALA A 253 -4.27 -15.76 1.82
CA ALA A 253 -4.61 -14.44 2.35
C ALA A 253 -4.22 -13.33 1.36
N ALA A 254 -3.02 -13.42 0.79
CA ALA A 254 -2.55 -12.51 -0.24
C ALA A 254 -3.46 -12.54 -1.47
N TRP A 255 -3.84 -13.73 -1.93
CA TRP A 255 -4.74 -13.91 -3.06
C TRP A 255 -6.13 -13.31 -2.80
N ALA A 256 -6.70 -13.54 -1.61
CA ALA A 256 -8.03 -13.05 -1.24
C ALA A 256 -8.09 -11.52 -1.13
N SER A 257 -6.99 -10.87 -0.73
CA SER A 257 -6.96 -9.46 -0.31
C SER A 257 -7.34 -8.42 -1.37
N ASN A 258 -7.29 -8.74 -2.67
CA ASN A 258 -7.83 -7.89 -3.74
C ASN A 258 -8.90 -8.60 -4.59
N PHE A 259 -9.15 -9.89 -4.34
CA PHE A 259 -10.08 -10.68 -5.14
C PHE A 259 -11.53 -10.20 -4.95
N PHE A 260 -11.85 -9.68 -3.77
CA PHE A 260 -13.20 -9.21 -3.44
C PHE A 260 -13.57 -7.88 -4.08
N TYR A 261 -12.62 -7.09 -4.59
CA TYR A 261 -12.91 -5.77 -5.14
C TYR A 261 -13.87 -5.83 -6.32
N THR A 262 -13.75 -6.86 -7.15
CA THR A 262 -14.64 -7.04 -8.30
C THR A 262 -16.07 -7.23 -7.83
N TYR A 263 -16.28 -8.10 -6.84
CA TYR A 263 -17.58 -8.32 -6.24
C TYR A 263 -18.13 -7.05 -5.56
N GLN A 264 -17.33 -6.38 -4.75
CA GLN A 264 -17.78 -5.19 -4.03
C GLN A 264 -18.09 -4.03 -4.98
N PHE A 265 -17.18 -3.69 -5.90
CA PHE A 265 -17.32 -2.52 -6.76
C PHE A 265 -18.27 -2.76 -7.93
N ASN A 266 -18.13 -3.87 -8.66
CA ASN A 266 -18.99 -4.13 -9.82
C ASN A 266 -20.34 -4.71 -9.40
N ASN A 267 -20.35 -5.70 -8.50
CA ASN A 267 -21.56 -6.49 -8.26
C ASN A 267 -22.46 -5.91 -7.16
N VAL A 268 -21.87 -5.29 -6.14
CA VAL A 268 -22.64 -4.60 -5.10
C VAL A 268 -22.85 -3.14 -5.49
N ASN A 269 -21.78 -2.35 -5.61
CA ASN A 269 -21.92 -0.91 -5.89
C ASN A 269 -22.47 -0.67 -7.30
N GLY A 270 -21.93 -1.37 -8.30
CA GLY A 270 -22.27 -1.20 -9.71
C GLY A 270 -23.70 -1.60 -10.07
N VAL A 271 -24.23 -2.67 -9.50
CA VAL A 271 -25.58 -3.20 -9.84
C VAL A 271 -26.68 -2.57 -8.98
N ILE A 272 -26.45 -2.40 -7.67
CA ILE A 272 -27.52 -2.07 -6.73
C ILE A 272 -27.85 -0.57 -6.75
N PHE A 273 -26.87 0.32 -6.98
CA PHE A 273 -27.02 1.74 -6.68
C PHE A 273 -27.04 2.63 -7.93
N THR A 274 -27.69 3.80 -7.83
CA THR A 274 -27.63 4.86 -8.86
C THR A 274 -26.24 5.49 -8.94
N LEU A 275 -25.88 6.08 -10.09
CA LEU A 275 -24.55 6.65 -10.31
C LEU A 275 -24.11 7.65 -9.23
N ARG A 276 -25.01 8.55 -8.80
CA ARG A 276 -24.72 9.48 -7.70
C ARG A 276 -24.46 8.72 -6.38
N THR A 277 -25.29 7.73 -6.08
CA THR A 277 -25.16 6.93 -4.86
C THR A 277 -23.89 6.09 -4.87
N LYS A 278 -23.44 5.59 -6.03
CA LYS A 278 -22.15 4.92 -6.17
C LYS A 278 -20.98 5.82 -5.77
N GLY A 279 -21.01 7.09 -6.18
CA GLY A 279 -20.04 8.11 -5.77
C GLY A 279 -20.04 8.30 -4.24
N LEU A 280 -21.23 8.49 -3.64
CA LEU A 280 -21.39 8.62 -2.20
C LEU A 280 -20.89 7.39 -1.43
N ASN A 281 -21.29 6.19 -1.86
CA ASN A 281 -20.85 4.92 -1.30
C ASN A 281 -19.33 4.80 -1.30
N ASN A 282 -18.67 5.30 -2.35
CA ASN A 282 -17.22 5.30 -2.45
C ASN A 282 -16.57 6.17 -1.36
N VAL A 283 -17.10 7.37 -1.12
CA VAL A 283 -16.64 8.27 -0.03
C VAL A 283 -16.65 7.52 1.31
N PHE A 284 -17.75 6.84 1.60
CA PHE A 284 -17.93 6.08 2.84
C PHE A 284 -17.11 4.79 2.89
N TYR A 285 -16.90 4.12 1.75
CA TYR A 285 -16.02 2.95 1.67
C TYR A 285 -14.58 3.29 2.05
N TRP A 286 -14.00 4.33 1.43
CA TRP A 286 -12.62 4.76 1.73
C TRP A 286 -12.52 5.38 3.13
N GLY A 287 -13.56 6.08 3.60
CA GLY A 287 -13.64 6.55 4.98
C GLY A 287 -13.67 5.39 6.00
N ALA A 288 -14.45 4.35 5.74
CA ALA A 288 -14.47 3.13 6.55
C ALA A 288 -13.12 2.44 6.53
N GLN A 289 -12.43 2.43 5.39
CA GLN A 289 -11.11 1.82 5.27
C GLN A 289 -10.09 2.49 6.20
N MET A 290 -10.12 3.83 6.30
CA MET A 290 -9.28 4.56 7.25
C MET A 290 -9.60 4.15 8.69
N LEU A 291 -10.88 4.13 9.07
CA LEU A 291 -11.31 3.74 10.42
C LEU A 291 -10.91 2.30 10.77
N GLY A 292 -11.07 1.37 9.82
CA GLY A 292 -10.75 -0.04 10.00
C GLY A 292 -9.26 -0.27 10.19
N SER A 293 -8.43 0.42 9.40
CA SER A 293 -6.97 0.33 9.53
C SER A 293 -6.47 0.84 10.88
N PHE A 294 -6.96 2.01 11.32
CA PHE A 294 -6.63 2.53 12.66
C PHE A 294 -7.13 1.62 13.78
N GLY A 295 -8.37 1.11 13.67
CA GLY A 295 -8.97 0.24 14.67
C GLY A 295 -8.22 -1.07 14.86
N ILE A 296 -7.94 -1.80 13.77
CA ILE A 296 -7.19 -3.05 13.87
C ILE A 296 -5.73 -2.82 14.24
N GLY A 297 -5.11 -1.73 13.76
CA GLY A 297 -3.73 -1.39 14.10
C GLY A 297 -3.58 -1.16 15.60
N TYR A 298 -4.46 -0.33 16.19
CA TYR A 298 -4.48 -0.10 17.63
C TYR A 298 -4.76 -1.40 18.42
N PHE A 299 -5.72 -2.21 17.96
CA PHE A 299 -6.04 -3.49 18.60
C PHE A 299 -4.83 -4.44 18.58
N LEU A 300 -4.18 -4.59 17.42
CA LEU A 300 -3.01 -5.42 17.25
C LEU A 300 -1.79 -4.87 17.97
N ASP A 301 -1.72 -3.57 18.28
CA ASP A 301 -0.55 -2.96 18.92
C ASP A 301 -0.60 -2.91 20.44
N PHE A 302 -1.78 -2.69 21.03
CA PHE A 302 -1.89 -2.38 22.45
C PHE A 302 -2.72 -3.36 23.28
N SER A 303 -3.41 -4.33 22.66
CA SER A 303 -4.40 -5.13 23.40
C SER A 303 -3.82 -6.23 24.28
N PHE A 304 -2.63 -6.77 23.97
CA PHE A 304 -2.06 -7.90 24.71
C PHE A 304 -0.53 -7.78 24.85
N LYS A 305 0.04 -8.46 25.85
CA LYS A 305 1.50 -8.43 26.13
C LYS A 305 2.32 -9.28 25.15
N SER A 306 1.89 -10.50 24.82
CA SER A 306 2.61 -11.40 23.90
C SER A 306 2.29 -11.08 22.44
N ARG A 307 3.31 -11.08 21.58
CA ARG A 307 3.18 -10.88 20.13
C ARG A 307 2.32 -11.98 19.52
N ARG A 308 2.50 -13.22 19.94
CA ARG A 308 1.69 -14.36 19.50
C ARG A 308 0.21 -14.20 19.85
N THR A 309 -0.11 -13.80 21.08
CA THR A 309 -1.50 -13.56 21.52
C THR A 309 -2.16 -12.42 20.74
N ARG A 310 -1.42 -11.33 20.48
CA ARG A 310 -1.90 -10.20 19.64
C ARG A 310 -2.30 -10.68 18.25
N GLY A 311 -1.46 -11.49 17.61
CA GLY A 311 -1.73 -12.07 16.29
C GLY A 311 -2.98 -12.96 16.27
N LEU A 312 -3.09 -13.89 17.23
CA LEU A 312 -4.24 -14.79 17.33
C LEU A 312 -5.55 -14.06 17.60
N ALA A 313 -5.54 -13.10 18.53
CA ALA A 313 -6.72 -12.30 18.83
C ALA A 313 -7.13 -11.43 17.63
N GLY A 314 -6.15 -10.85 16.91
CA GLY A 314 -6.40 -10.08 15.70
C GLY A 314 -7.03 -10.92 14.59
N ILE A 315 -6.49 -12.12 14.34
CA ILE A 315 -7.08 -13.07 13.38
C ILE A 315 -8.50 -13.45 13.80
N GLY A 316 -8.72 -13.75 15.09
CA GLY A 316 -10.05 -14.07 15.61
C GLY A 316 -11.06 -12.94 15.42
N ALA A 317 -10.67 -11.70 15.74
CA ALA A 317 -11.52 -10.52 15.56
C ALA A 317 -11.90 -10.29 14.09
N VAL A 318 -10.92 -10.35 13.18
CA VAL A 318 -11.15 -10.20 11.74
C VAL A 318 -11.95 -11.38 11.18
N ALA A 319 -11.77 -12.59 11.68
CA ALA A 319 -12.52 -13.77 11.25
C ALA A 319 -14.00 -13.68 11.65
N VAL A 320 -14.30 -13.26 12.89
CA VAL A 320 -15.68 -13.09 13.37
C VAL A 320 -16.38 -11.97 12.61
N LEU A 321 -15.75 -10.79 12.52
CA LEU A 321 -16.33 -9.65 11.80
C LEU A 321 -16.46 -9.96 10.30
N GLY A 322 -15.43 -10.54 9.69
CA GLY A 322 -15.43 -10.92 8.28
C GLY A 322 -16.52 -11.93 7.95
N THR A 323 -16.68 -12.96 8.77
CA THR A 323 -17.76 -13.95 8.60
C THR A 323 -19.14 -13.30 8.72
N GLY A 324 -19.34 -12.41 9.70
CA GLY A 324 -20.59 -11.66 9.85
C GLY A 324 -20.92 -10.78 8.65
N ILE A 325 -19.92 -10.08 8.11
CA ILE A 325 -20.08 -9.20 6.94
C ILE A 325 -20.37 -10.02 5.68
N TRP A 326 -19.65 -11.12 5.45
CA TRP A 326 -19.92 -12.01 4.30
C TRP A 326 -21.28 -12.71 4.42
N ALA A 327 -21.72 -13.08 5.62
CA ALA A 327 -23.06 -13.60 5.85
C ALA A 327 -24.15 -12.55 5.54
N GLY A 328 -23.94 -11.29 5.95
CA GLY A 328 -24.78 -10.16 5.54
C GLY A 328 -24.76 -9.94 4.02
N GLY A 329 -23.60 -10.13 3.40
CA GLY A 329 -23.41 -10.17 1.96
C GLY A 329 -24.26 -11.21 1.26
N LEU A 330 -24.26 -12.44 1.77
CA LEU A 330 -25.08 -13.54 1.25
C LEU A 330 -26.57 -13.22 1.40
N ALA A 331 -26.99 -12.76 2.58
CA ALA A 331 -28.38 -12.38 2.83
C ALA A 331 -28.87 -11.26 1.89
N ASN A 332 -28.00 -10.32 1.53
CA ASN A 332 -28.32 -9.29 0.55
C ASN A 332 -28.32 -9.86 -0.88
N GLN A 333 -27.33 -10.68 -1.24
CA GLN A 333 -27.16 -11.27 -2.57
C GLN A 333 -28.31 -12.19 -2.98
N LEU A 334 -28.93 -12.90 -2.01
CA LEU A 334 -30.12 -13.73 -2.23
C LEU A 334 -31.34 -12.92 -2.69
N ARG A 335 -31.34 -11.59 -2.52
CA ARG A 335 -32.44 -10.72 -2.97
C ARG A 335 -32.38 -10.40 -4.47
N TYR A 336 -31.24 -10.62 -5.12
CA TYR A 336 -31.03 -10.30 -6.55
C TYR A 336 -30.22 -11.37 -7.27
N THR A 337 -30.55 -12.63 -7.04
CA THR A 337 -29.85 -13.81 -7.62
C THR A 337 -29.78 -13.79 -9.15
N ASN A 338 -30.73 -13.13 -9.82
CA ASN A 338 -30.77 -12.97 -11.28
C ASN A 338 -29.77 -11.93 -11.82
N GLY A 339 -28.96 -11.31 -10.96
CA GLY A 339 -27.99 -10.27 -11.35
C GLY A 339 -28.62 -8.95 -11.78
N LYS A 340 -29.94 -8.80 -11.57
CA LYS A 340 -30.70 -7.58 -11.86
C LYS A 340 -31.38 -7.11 -10.59
N TRP A 341 -31.21 -5.83 -10.31
CA TRP A 341 -31.94 -5.13 -9.28
C TRP A 341 -32.91 -4.19 -9.99
N GLU A 342 -34.22 -4.47 -9.93
CA GLU A 342 -35.23 -3.86 -10.80
C GLU A 342 -35.32 -2.33 -10.67
N ASP A 343 -35.01 -1.79 -9.48
CA ASP A 343 -34.95 -0.34 -9.21
C ASP A 343 -33.66 0.05 -8.48
N PRO A 344 -32.64 0.59 -9.16
CA PRO A 344 -31.39 1.00 -8.53
C PRO A 344 -31.64 1.92 -7.32
N LEU A 345 -31.03 1.57 -6.19
CA LEU A 345 -31.18 2.30 -4.94
C LEU A 345 -30.49 3.64 -4.99
N ASP A 346 -31.22 4.63 -4.48
CA ASP A 346 -30.81 6.00 -4.43
C ASP A 346 -30.79 6.53 -3.00
N PHE A 347 -29.73 7.24 -2.63
CA PHE A 347 -29.55 7.76 -1.27
C PHE A 347 -30.70 8.68 -0.81
N ARG A 348 -31.38 9.38 -1.74
CA ARG A 348 -32.48 10.31 -1.41
C ARG A 348 -33.85 9.69 -1.66
N ASP A 349 -33.98 8.98 -2.79
CA ASP A 349 -35.28 8.56 -3.29
C ASP A 349 -35.70 7.17 -2.75
N SER A 350 -34.77 6.36 -2.20
CA SER A 350 -35.08 4.99 -1.74
C SER A 350 -35.36 4.83 -0.24
N GLY A 351 -35.32 5.91 0.56
CA GLY A 351 -35.67 5.88 1.98
C GLY A 351 -34.96 4.78 2.78
N GLY A 352 -35.70 4.04 3.62
CA GLY A 352 -35.13 2.97 4.47
C GLY A 352 -34.55 1.77 3.71
N ARG A 353 -34.87 1.58 2.41
CA ARG A 353 -34.32 0.48 1.60
C ARG A 353 -32.83 0.65 1.30
N PHE A 354 -32.33 1.88 1.33
CA PHE A 354 -30.92 2.21 1.11
C PHE A 354 -30.02 1.81 2.29
N ALA A 355 -30.51 1.96 3.53
CA ALA A 355 -29.70 1.85 4.74
C ALA A 355 -29.01 0.48 4.89
N GLY A 356 -29.71 -0.63 4.62
CA GLY A 356 -29.14 -1.98 4.76
C GLY A 356 -27.96 -2.22 3.79
N PRO A 357 -28.17 -2.13 2.46
CA PRO A 357 -27.10 -2.27 1.48
C PRO A 357 -25.96 -1.26 1.65
N PHE A 358 -26.27 -0.03 2.09
CA PHE A 358 -25.26 0.99 2.37
C PHE A 358 -24.36 0.60 3.55
N VAL A 359 -24.95 0.18 4.68
CA VAL A 359 -24.19 -0.26 5.85
C VAL A 359 -23.33 -1.47 5.50
N LEU A 360 -23.87 -2.42 4.73
CA LEU A 360 -23.09 -3.56 4.23
C LEU A 360 -21.89 -3.11 3.38
N TYR A 361 -22.08 -2.14 2.50
CA TYR A 361 -21.00 -1.61 1.66
C TYR A 361 -19.92 -0.87 2.49
N PHE A 362 -20.34 -0.08 3.48
CA PHE A 362 -19.44 0.51 4.47
C PHE A 362 -18.65 -0.55 5.23
N SER A 363 -19.31 -1.63 5.66
CA SER A 363 -18.68 -2.75 6.35
C SER A 363 -17.66 -3.49 5.47
N TYR A 364 -17.88 -3.59 4.16
CA TYR A 364 -16.87 -4.14 3.25
C TYR A 364 -15.57 -3.32 3.25
N GLY A 365 -15.66 -1.99 3.21
CA GLY A 365 -14.47 -1.11 3.30
C GLY A 365 -13.74 -1.24 4.63
N LEU A 366 -14.50 -1.39 5.73
CA LEU A 366 -13.93 -1.68 7.06
C LEU A 366 -13.18 -3.02 7.05
N LEU A 367 -13.81 -4.09 6.56
CA LEU A 367 -13.23 -5.43 6.53
C LEU A 367 -11.97 -5.49 5.66
N ASP A 368 -12.00 -4.85 4.49
CA ASP A 368 -10.87 -4.73 3.57
C ASP A 368 -9.63 -4.18 4.31
N ALA A 369 -9.78 -3.02 4.97
CA ALA A 369 -8.70 -2.42 5.74
C ALA A 369 -8.21 -3.33 6.86
N MET A 370 -9.14 -3.93 7.61
CA MET A 370 -8.79 -4.76 8.75
C MET A 370 -8.01 -6.00 8.31
N PHE A 371 -8.44 -6.63 7.22
CA PHE A 371 -7.81 -7.83 6.66
C PHE A 371 -6.43 -7.52 6.07
N GLN A 372 -6.29 -6.44 5.29
CA GLN A 372 -5.01 -6.04 4.73
C GLN A 372 -4.00 -5.67 5.82
N SER A 373 -4.40 -4.83 6.79
CA SER A 373 -3.53 -4.43 7.90
C SER A 373 -3.12 -5.62 8.77
N LEU A 374 -4.01 -6.60 8.99
CA LEU A 374 -3.66 -7.85 9.67
C LEU A 374 -2.60 -8.63 8.89
N CYS A 375 -2.75 -8.79 7.58
CA CYS A 375 -1.76 -9.50 6.76
C CYS A 375 -0.39 -8.82 6.82
N TYR A 376 -0.34 -7.48 6.72
CA TYR A 376 0.90 -6.72 6.84
C TYR A 376 1.53 -6.82 8.23
N TRP A 377 0.70 -6.84 9.29
CA TRP A 377 1.18 -7.04 10.64
C TRP A 377 1.81 -8.44 10.81
N VAL A 378 1.18 -9.49 10.26
CA VAL A 378 1.73 -10.85 10.28
C VAL A 378 3.05 -10.89 9.51
N ILE A 379 3.13 -10.30 8.32
CA ILE A 379 4.38 -10.20 7.54
C ILE A 379 5.47 -9.47 8.33
N GLY A 380 5.13 -8.38 9.00
CA GLY A 380 6.03 -7.64 9.90
C GLY A 380 6.44 -8.41 11.15
N ALA A 381 5.70 -9.44 11.54
CA ALA A 381 6.05 -10.33 12.63
C ALA A 381 6.96 -11.50 12.23
N LEU A 382 7.16 -11.75 10.93
CA LEU A 382 7.98 -12.85 10.43
C LEU A 382 9.43 -12.48 10.10
N ALA A 383 9.71 -11.19 9.93
CA ALA A 383 11.02 -10.69 9.50
C ALA A 383 11.48 -9.55 10.41
N ASP A 384 12.72 -9.67 10.91
CA ASP A 384 13.33 -8.67 11.80
C ASP A 384 14.21 -7.68 11.03
N ASP A 385 14.67 -8.04 9.83
CA ASP A 385 15.45 -7.17 8.94
C ASP A 385 14.58 -6.55 7.83
N SER A 386 14.95 -5.35 7.41
CA SER A 386 14.18 -4.57 6.43
C SER A 386 14.21 -5.15 5.01
N GLU A 387 15.24 -5.92 4.65
CA GLU A 387 15.43 -6.48 3.31
C GLU A 387 14.48 -7.67 3.10
N THR A 388 14.46 -8.60 4.05
CA THR A 388 13.52 -9.73 4.08
C THR A 388 12.08 -9.23 4.15
N LEU A 389 11.79 -8.22 4.98
CA LEU A 389 10.46 -7.63 5.08
C LEU A 389 9.98 -7.01 3.75
N SER A 390 10.88 -6.34 3.04
CA SER A 390 10.63 -5.80 1.70
C SER A 390 10.28 -6.90 0.70
N ARG A 391 11.06 -7.99 0.69
CA ARG A 391 10.81 -9.15 -0.19
C ARG A 391 9.48 -9.84 0.14
N TYR A 392 9.15 -9.99 1.43
CA TYR A 392 7.87 -10.59 1.85
C TYR A 392 6.68 -9.72 1.45
N SER A 393 6.78 -8.39 1.60
CA SER A 393 5.76 -7.46 1.11
C SER A 393 5.64 -7.48 -0.42
N GLY A 394 6.76 -7.58 -1.13
CA GLY A 394 6.79 -7.72 -2.59
C GLY A 394 6.08 -8.99 -3.06
N PHE A 395 6.38 -10.13 -2.43
CA PHE A 395 5.68 -11.39 -2.67
C PHE A 395 4.17 -11.28 -2.42
N TYR A 396 3.78 -10.70 -1.28
CA TYR A 396 2.37 -10.47 -0.95
C TYR A 396 1.67 -9.64 -2.02
N LYS A 397 2.27 -8.52 -2.45
CA LYS A 397 1.72 -7.66 -3.51
C LYS A 397 1.65 -8.36 -4.88
N GLY A 398 2.65 -9.19 -5.20
CA GLY A 398 2.67 -9.97 -6.44
C GLY A 398 1.54 -10.98 -6.51
N VAL A 399 1.36 -11.79 -5.46
CA VAL A 399 0.27 -12.77 -5.35
C VAL A 399 -1.09 -12.08 -5.29
N GLN A 400 -1.20 -10.98 -4.53
CA GLN A 400 -2.40 -10.13 -4.49
C GLN A 400 -2.79 -9.61 -5.88
N SER A 401 -1.82 -9.16 -6.68
CA SER A 401 -2.08 -8.68 -8.05
C SER A 401 -2.50 -9.82 -8.99
N ALA A 402 -1.87 -10.99 -8.88
CA ALA A 402 -2.27 -12.17 -9.65
C ALA A 402 -3.72 -12.58 -9.34
N GLY A 403 -4.09 -12.60 -8.05
CA GLY A 403 -5.45 -12.86 -7.61
C GLY A 403 -6.45 -11.84 -8.14
N ALA A 404 -6.11 -10.55 -8.10
CA ALA A 404 -6.93 -9.49 -8.67
C ALA A 404 -7.16 -9.69 -10.17
N ALA A 405 -6.11 -9.97 -10.96
CA ALA A 405 -6.23 -10.21 -12.40
C ALA A 405 -7.20 -11.36 -12.73
N VAL A 406 -7.15 -12.45 -11.97
CA VAL A 406 -8.10 -13.56 -12.10
C VAL A 406 -9.52 -13.14 -11.72
N ALA A 407 -9.69 -12.40 -10.62
CA ALA A 407 -11.00 -11.93 -10.17
C ALA A 407 -11.71 -11.07 -11.23
N TRP A 408 -10.99 -10.16 -11.88
CA TRP A 408 -11.56 -9.31 -12.94
C TRP A 408 -11.99 -10.12 -14.17
N GLN A 409 -11.26 -11.19 -14.51
CA GLN A 409 -11.66 -12.09 -15.59
C GLN A 409 -12.85 -12.96 -15.24
N ILE A 410 -12.96 -13.43 -14.00
CA ILE A 410 -14.13 -14.18 -13.53
C ILE A 410 -15.40 -13.34 -13.68
N ASP A 411 -15.32 -12.06 -13.31
CA ASP A 411 -16.42 -11.12 -13.49
C ASP A 411 -16.72 -10.86 -14.97
N ASN A 412 -15.69 -10.71 -15.80
CA ASN A 412 -15.84 -10.51 -17.24
C ASN A 412 -16.54 -11.70 -17.95
N ARG A 413 -16.30 -12.93 -17.48
CA ARG A 413 -16.97 -14.13 -17.97
C ARG A 413 -18.42 -14.25 -17.50
N LYS A 414 -18.96 -13.23 -16.82
CA LYS A 414 -20.34 -13.16 -16.31
C LYS A 414 -20.68 -14.33 -15.38
N THR A 415 -19.70 -14.74 -14.58
CA THR A 415 -19.88 -15.80 -13.58
C THR A 415 -20.98 -15.38 -12.60
N PRO A 416 -21.90 -16.29 -12.20
CA PRO A 416 -22.99 -15.95 -11.30
C PRO A 416 -22.51 -15.26 -10.02
N LEU A 417 -23.22 -14.21 -9.60
CA LEU A 417 -22.84 -13.36 -8.46
C LEU A 417 -22.67 -14.16 -7.16
N LEU A 418 -23.53 -15.16 -6.96
CA LEU A 418 -23.47 -16.05 -5.79
C LEU A 418 -22.16 -16.86 -5.79
N SER A 419 -21.72 -17.37 -6.94
CA SER A 419 -20.46 -18.10 -7.05
C SER A 419 -19.26 -17.19 -6.74
N GLN A 420 -19.29 -15.94 -7.21
CA GLN A 420 -18.24 -14.97 -6.88
C GLN A 420 -18.19 -14.66 -5.37
N LEU A 421 -19.35 -14.52 -4.71
CA LEU A 421 -19.42 -14.34 -3.26
C LEU A 421 -18.89 -15.58 -2.52
N VAL A 422 -19.31 -16.78 -2.91
CA VAL A 422 -18.88 -18.03 -2.26
C VAL A 422 -17.38 -18.22 -2.39
N VAL A 423 -16.79 -17.93 -3.55
CA VAL A 423 -15.33 -17.99 -3.75
C VAL A 423 -14.62 -16.99 -2.84
N ASN A 424 -15.09 -15.75 -2.78
CA ASN A 424 -14.52 -14.72 -1.90
C ASN A 424 -14.58 -15.12 -0.42
N TRP A 425 -15.75 -15.59 0.03
CA TRP A 425 -15.95 -16.01 1.41
C TRP A 425 -15.12 -17.26 1.74
N SER A 426 -15.03 -18.22 0.83
CA SER A 426 -14.23 -19.43 1.03
C SER A 426 -12.73 -19.11 1.12
N LEU A 427 -12.21 -18.29 0.21
CA LEU A 427 -10.80 -17.88 0.19
C LEU A 427 -10.42 -17.12 1.47
N THR A 428 -11.26 -16.17 1.91
CA THR A 428 -11.03 -15.44 3.16
C THR A 428 -11.12 -16.37 4.38
N THR A 429 -12.10 -17.27 4.41
CA THR A 429 -12.28 -18.23 5.53
C THR A 429 -11.11 -19.21 5.64
N VAL A 430 -10.61 -19.74 4.52
CA VAL A 430 -9.43 -20.63 4.49
C VAL A 430 -8.15 -19.90 4.91
N SER A 431 -8.08 -18.59 4.67
CA SER A 431 -6.92 -17.79 5.06
C SER A 431 -6.75 -17.70 6.56
N TYR A 432 -7.82 -17.63 7.36
CA TYR A 432 -7.74 -17.50 8.81
C TYR A 432 -6.99 -18.64 9.52
N PRO A 433 -7.33 -19.94 9.35
CA PRO A 433 -6.60 -21.02 10.00
C PRO A 433 -5.16 -21.12 9.55
N LEU A 434 -4.85 -20.77 8.29
CA LEU A 434 -3.47 -20.76 7.79
C LEU A 434 -2.64 -19.62 8.42
N LEU A 435 -3.24 -18.45 8.58
CA LEU A 435 -2.63 -17.35 9.33
C LEU A 435 -2.46 -17.72 10.81
N VAL A 436 -3.41 -18.43 11.43
CA VAL A 436 -3.26 -18.94 12.80
C VAL A 436 -2.08 -19.91 12.88
N ALA A 437 -2.02 -20.90 11.98
CA ALA A 437 -0.90 -21.85 11.94
C ALA A 437 0.44 -21.13 11.77
N LEU A 438 0.49 -20.12 10.90
CA LEU A 438 1.69 -19.32 10.70
C LEU A 438 2.09 -18.55 11.96
N VAL A 439 1.14 -17.87 12.63
CA VAL A 439 1.41 -17.15 13.88
C VAL A 439 1.88 -18.11 14.97
N LEU A 440 1.27 -19.30 15.08
CA LEU A 440 1.66 -20.29 16.09
C LEU A 440 3.06 -20.88 15.83
N LEU A 441 3.45 -21.07 14.57
CA LEU A 441 4.67 -21.77 14.20
C LEU A 441 5.88 -20.85 13.97
N ALA A 442 5.64 -19.60 13.56
CA ALA A 442 6.71 -18.71 13.08
C ALA A 442 6.88 -17.42 13.88
N VAL A 443 5.89 -16.98 14.66
CA VAL A 443 6.02 -15.77 15.49
C VAL A 443 6.60 -16.16 16.85
N LYS A 444 7.82 -15.71 17.12
CA LYS A 444 8.47 -15.84 18.43
C LYS A 444 8.05 -14.67 19.34
N ASP A 445 7.90 -14.95 20.63
CA ASP A 445 7.72 -13.91 21.65
C ASP A 445 9.08 -13.27 21.98
N GLU A 446 9.08 -11.98 22.35
CA GLU A 446 10.29 -11.17 22.57
C GLU A 446 11.22 -11.77 23.64
N ASP A 447 10.66 -12.43 24.66
CA ASP A 447 11.45 -13.08 25.73
C ASP A 447 12.31 -14.25 25.22
N ALA A 448 11.86 -14.98 24.19
CA ALA A 448 12.62 -16.08 23.58
C ALA A 448 13.67 -15.59 22.57
N ALA A 449 13.50 -14.38 22.01
CA ALA A 449 14.47 -13.77 21.10
C ALA A 449 15.69 -13.21 21.85
N ALA A 450 15.51 -12.77 23.10
CA ALA A 450 16.59 -12.34 23.97
C ALA A 450 17.54 -13.50 24.34
N GLU A 451 17.01 -14.69 24.64
CA GLU A 451 17.82 -15.89 24.94
C GLU A 451 18.61 -16.39 23.72
N ASP A 452 18.03 -16.35 22.50
CA ASP A 452 18.73 -16.71 21.26
C ASP A 452 19.85 -15.69 20.91
N GLY A 453 19.67 -14.41 21.28
CA GLY A 453 20.64 -13.33 21.06
C GLY A 453 21.87 -13.42 21.96
N GLU A 454 21.72 -13.83 23.21
CA GLU A 454 22.84 -14.07 24.13
C GLU A 454 23.64 -15.32 23.74
N SER A 455 23.00 -16.34 23.15
CA SER A 455 23.68 -17.57 22.69
C SER A 455 24.65 -17.37 21.50
N LYS A 456 24.62 -16.20 20.84
CA LYS A 456 25.45 -15.86 19.67
C LYS A 456 26.59 -14.88 19.96
N MET A 457 26.73 -14.38 21.19
CA MET A 457 27.97 -13.69 21.57
C MET A 457 29.05 -14.73 21.92
N PRO A 458 30.24 -14.67 21.30
CA PRO A 458 31.36 -15.46 21.78
C PRO A 458 31.63 -15.07 23.23
N ASN A 459 31.59 -16.05 24.13
CA ASN A 459 31.92 -15.88 25.53
C ASN A 459 33.30 -15.19 25.65
N PRO A 460 33.42 -14.00 26.30
CA PRO A 460 34.69 -13.30 26.43
C PRO A 460 35.74 -14.04 27.27
N SER A 461 35.41 -15.20 27.85
CA SER A 461 36.28 -15.94 28.77
C SER A 461 37.07 -17.09 28.14
N ALA A 462 37.13 -17.21 26.81
CA ALA A 462 37.94 -18.22 26.13
C ALA A 462 38.94 -17.60 25.14
N LEU A 463 39.91 -16.82 25.64
CA LEU A 463 41.15 -16.54 24.93
C LEU A 463 42.20 -17.58 25.34
N PRO A 464 42.84 -18.30 24.40
CA PRO A 464 43.98 -19.15 24.72
C PRO A 464 45.18 -18.28 25.11
N ALA A 465 45.78 -18.61 26.26
CA ALA A 465 47.02 -18.01 26.72
C ALA A 465 48.18 -18.43 25.82
N SER A 466 48.50 -17.63 24.80
CA SER A 466 49.82 -17.63 24.18
C SER A 466 49.98 -16.40 23.31
N VAL A 467 51.19 -15.83 23.36
CA VAL A 467 51.71 -14.71 22.56
C VAL A 467 51.43 -13.33 23.17
N VAL A 468 52.03 -13.09 24.34
CA VAL A 468 52.63 -11.79 24.65
C VAL A 468 54.03 -11.84 24.02
N ASP A 469 54.28 -11.05 22.98
CA ASP A 469 55.54 -10.32 22.76
C ASP A 469 55.59 -9.74 21.33
N GLY A 470 55.80 -8.42 21.26
CA GLY A 470 56.30 -7.74 20.06
C GLY A 470 55.51 -6.48 19.70
N TYR A 471 56.24 -5.36 19.64
CA TYR A 471 55.84 -4.01 19.17
C TYR A 471 55.10 -3.17 20.22
N ASP A 472 55.54 -1.98 20.66
CA ASP A 472 56.59 -1.06 20.24
C ASP A 472 56.91 -0.13 21.43
N GLU A 473 58.19 0.19 21.65
CA GLU A 473 58.55 1.50 22.22
C GLU A 473 60.00 1.85 21.81
N GLN A 474 60.14 2.48 20.64
CA GLN A 474 61.30 3.33 20.36
C GLN A 474 61.04 4.69 21.01
N GLY A 475 61.79 5.00 22.07
CA GLY A 475 61.71 6.23 22.84
C GLY A 475 63.00 6.51 23.59
N GLU A 476 64.04 6.83 22.82
CA GLU A 476 65.20 7.67 23.15
C GLU A 476 65.22 8.33 24.55
N LYS A 477 66.17 7.92 25.42
CA LYS A 477 67.02 8.82 26.22
C LYS A 477 68.04 8.10 27.12
N SER A 478 69.28 8.56 26.97
CA SER A 478 70.27 8.81 28.04
C SER A 478 70.97 7.62 28.73
N GLY A 479 72.25 7.43 28.40
CA GLY A 479 73.19 6.62 29.17
C GLY A 479 74.65 6.95 28.83
N LYS A 480 75.24 7.90 29.57
CA LYS A 480 76.70 8.05 29.71
C LYS A 480 77.27 6.80 30.39
N THR A 481 78.43 6.34 29.92
CA THR A 481 79.66 5.89 30.63
C THR A 481 80.26 4.64 29.97
N GLY A 482 81.55 4.73 29.61
CA GLY A 482 82.37 3.62 29.13
C GLY A 482 83.25 4.03 27.96
#